data_AF-A0A915XK76-F1
#
_entry.id   AF-A0A915XK76-F1
#
_cell.length_a   1.000
_cell.length_b   1.000
_cell.length_c   1.000
_cell.angle_alpha   90.00
_cell.angle_beta   90.00
_cell.angle_gamma   90.00
#
_symmetry.space_group_name_H-M   'P 1'
#
loop_
_entity.id
_entity.type
_entity.pdbx_description
1 polymer ?
#
loop_
_entity_poly.entity_id
_entity_poly.type
_entity_poly.pdbx_seq_one_letter_code
_entity_poly.pdbx_strand_id
1 'polypeptide(L)'
;MDDSWREDELEGPAVNAAAAPDEVRRGGGPPYTGAVPIRNQAAERDMSMTRREFGRVAIAGLPALGVAWRGSAALPAQASANPSTWGGVRVGLNVPYSLGLGNNLAAEEVLKQLVDLGIGSVELRAQPVENFLGSPTVRAAAEAEKARAAARAAGQPAPTPQQMAQGGLGGNRTPTPEQAAAADARKKEVRAWRLAASSAKVKDLRKMYEKAGVIVDVLKVDDLYTVSNEELDYFFQMARDLGARAISSELPQQRADTKRIGAFADKHKIFAAYHHHAQGTVALYEEIFTEAKYNGANIDIGHWMATHDESVLPFIATHHDRIPHIHVKDRQSKTNGGQNKPFGEGDTPVRQTLQAIRDNKWNVRPIIEFEYRVPEGSTRAAEIRKCLDYCQAALQA
;
A
#
# COMPACT_ATOMS: atom_id res chain seq x y z
N MET A 1 14.05 9.65 -17.10
CA MET A 1 15.30 9.07 -17.61
C MET A 1 15.00 7.61 -17.85
N ASP A 2 15.41 7.17 -19.01
CA ASP A 2 15.11 5.91 -19.67
C ASP A 2 15.88 4.78 -18.99
N ASP A 3 15.18 3.85 -18.33
CA ASP A 3 15.75 2.65 -17.72
C ASP A 3 15.63 1.49 -18.71
N SER A 4 16.55 1.46 -19.67
CA SER A 4 16.77 0.29 -20.53
C SER A 4 17.69 -0.68 -19.80
N TRP A 5 17.09 -1.63 -19.07
CA TRP A 5 17.80 -2.83 -18.65
C TRP A 5 17.95 -3.76 -19.85
N ARG A 6 19.20 -4.11 -20.20
CA ARG A 6 19.55 -4.98 -21.32
C ARG A 6 19.08 -6.43 -21.06
N GLU A 7 18.33 -6.98 -22.00
CA GLU A 7 17.69 -8.31 -21.97
C GLU A 7 18.53 -9.42 -22.65
N ASP A 8 19.86 -9.39 -22.50
CA ASP A 8 20.71 -10.34 -23.23
C ASP A 8 21.31 -11.38 -22.29
N GLU A 9 20.47 -12.30 -21.80
CA GLU A 9 20.85 -13.65 -21.36
C GLU A 9 19.58 -14.32 -20.84
N LEU A 10 19.09 -15.34 -21.55
CA LEU A 10 18.36 -16.54 -21.07
C LEU A 10 17.66 -17.22 -22.26
N GLU A 11 18.43 -17.82 -23.17
CA GLU A 11 17.92 -18.90 -24.02
C GLU A 11 18.26 -20.25 -23.36
N GLY A 12 17.22 -21.00 -23.00
CA GLY A 12 17.29 -22.38 -22.55
C GLY A 12 16.09 -23.16 -23.12
N PRO A 13 16.28 -24.41 -23.60
CA PRO A 13 15.40 -25.02 -24.60
C PRO A 13 14.12 -25.65 -24.02
N ALA A 14 13.07 -25.61 -24.86
CA ALA A 14 11.75 -26.23 -24.65
C ALA A 14 11.78 -27.77 -24.79
N VAL A 15 10.93 -28.46 -24.02
CA VAL A 15 10.18 -29.72 -24.27
C VAL A 15 9.55 -30.19 -22.94
N ASN A 16 8.42 -30.91 -22.80
CA ASN A 16 7.33 -31.35 -23.66
C ASN A 16 6.15 -31.72 -22.73
N ALA A 17 4.91 -31.53 -23.20
CA ALA A 17 3.68 -31.93 -22.52
C ALA A 17 3.44 -33.45 -22.59
N ALA A 18 2.85 -34.03 -21.54
CA ALA A 18 2.31 -35.39 -21.58
C ALA A 18 1.00 -35.50 -20.79
N ALA A 19 0.11 -36.32 -21.35
CA ALA A 19 -1.32 -36.47 -21.16
C ALA A 19 -1.80 -37.00 -19.79
N ALA A 20 -3.06 -36.69 -19.50
CA ALA A 20 -3.91 -37.34 -18.50
C ALA A 20 -4.40 -38.74 -18.97
N PRO A 21 -5.00 -39.51 -18.05
CA PRO A 21 -6.12 -40.36 -18.44
C PRO A 21 -7.37 -40.22 -17.55
N ASP A 22 -8.50 -40.37 -18.22
CA ASP A 22 -9.86 -40.63 -17.72
C ASP A 22 -9.97 -41.92 -16.89
N GLU A 23 -10.97 -41.97 -16.00
CA GLU A 23 -12.15 -42.85 -16.11
C GLU A 23 -12.81 -43.22 -14.75
N VAL A 24 -14.14 -42.96 -14.69
CA VAL A 24 -15.21 -43.96 -14.38
C VAL A 24 -15.67 -44.22 -12.92
N ARG A 25 -16.96 -43.85 -12.68
CA ARG A 25 -18.15 -44.69 -12.32
C ARG A 25 -19.01 -44.28 -11.11
N ARG A 26 -20.25 -43.88 -11.46
CA ARG A 26 -21.60 -44.33 -11.03
C ARG A 26 -21.93 -44.68 -9.56
N GLY A 27 -23.10 -44.15 -9.15
CA GLY A 27 -24.06 -44.70 -8.18
C GLY A 27 -24.73 -43.54 -7.44
N GLY A 28 -26.02 -43.22 -7.50
CA GLY A 28 -27.23 -44.04 -7.41
C GLY A 28 -28.00 -43.61 -6.13
N GLY A 29 -29.13 -42.90 -6.27
CA GLY A 29 -29.94 -42.33 -5.16
C GLY A 29 -30.63 -43.36 -4.24
N PRO A 30 -31.56 -42.97 -3.32
CA PRO A 30 -32.81 -42.26 -3.67
C PRO A 30 -33.27 -41.21 -2.59
N PRO A 31 -34.47 -40.59 -2.71
CA PRO A 31 -34.78 -39.26 -2.16
C PRO A 31 -35.57 -39.29 -0.85
N TYR A 32 -35.65 -38.14 -0.16
CA TYR A 32 -36.68 -37.90 0.86
C TYR A 32 -37.46 -36.62 0.54
N THR A 33 -38.75 -36.82 0.27
CA THR A 33 -39.81 -35.82 0.18
C THR A 33 -40.53 -35.73 1.53
N GLY A 34 -40.96 -34.54 1.91
CA GLY A 34 -41.82 -34.31 3.07
C GLY A 34 -42.24 -32.86 3.17
N ALA A 35 -43.47 -32.57 2.76
CA ALA A 35 -44.09 -31.24 2.80
C ALA A 35 -45.16 -31.16 3.92
N VAL A 36 -45.07 -30.10 4.75
CA VAL A 36 -46.12 -29.10 5.16
C VAL A 36 -47.33 -29.64 5.99
N PRO A 37 -47.87 -28.98 7.07
CA PRO A 37 -48.38 -27.59 7.02
C PRO A 37 -48.39 -26.65 8.26
N ILE A 38 -48.35 -25.35 7.93
CA ILE A 38 -49.18 -24.19 8.39
C ILE A 38 -49.42 -23.95 9.89
N ARG A 39 -49.02 -22.75 10.36
CA ARG A 39 -49.95 -21.83 11.05
C ARG A 39 -49.56 -20.35 10.95
N ASN A 40 -50.55 -19.57 10.54
CA ASN A 40 -50.64 -18.11 10.55
C ASN A 40 -50.39 -17.52 11.94
N GLN A 41 -49.79 -16.33 12.00
CA GLN A 41 -50.45 -15.18 12.62
C GLN A 41 -49.78 -13.86 12.18
N ALA A 42 -50.63 -12.98 11.67
CA ALA A 42 -50.36 -11.58 11.41
C ALA A 42 -50.31 -10.79 12.73
N ALA A 43 -49.44 -9.78 12.79
CA ALA A 43 -49.71 -8.55 13.51
C ALA A 43 -48.78 -7.45 12.97
N GLU A 44 -49.40 -6.52 12.23
CA GLU A 44 -48.88 -5.21 11.92
C GLU A 44 -48.56 -4.45 13.21
N ARG A 45 -47.40 -3.79 13.26
CA ARG A 45 -47.27 -2.45 13.88
C ARG A 45 -46.24 -1.65 13.10
N ASP A 46 -46.77 -0.83 12.21
CA ASP A 46 -46.17 0.40 11.71
C ASP A 46 -45.89 1.34 12.90
N MET A 47 -44.66 1.80 13.03
CA MET A 47 -44.33 3.08 13.65
C MET A 47 -43.22 3.75 12.84
N SER A 48 -43.65 4.32 11.72
CA SER A 48 -42.98 5.40 11.02
C SER A 48 -42.54 6.53 11.98
N MET A 49 -41.24 6.66 12.23
CA MET A 49 -40.65 7.89 12.77
C MET A 49 -40.46 8.89 11.62
N THR A 50 -41.28 9.93 11.60
CA THR A 50 -41.25 10.95 10.53
C THR A 50 -40.16 12.01 10.76
N ARG A 51 -39.56 12.46 9.65
CA ARG A 51 -38.44 13.42 9.50
C ARG A 51 -38.74 14.87 9.93
N ARG A 52 -39.40 15.13 11.06
CA ARG A 52 -39.87 16.48 11.42
C ARG A 52 -39.66 16.92 12.87
N GLU A 53 -38.53 16.57 13.48
CA GLU A 53 -38.15 17.07 14.83
C GLU A 53 -36.66 17.38 15.01
N PHE A 54 -35.97 17.94 14.00
CA PHE A 54 -34.58 18.40 14.22
C PHE A 54 -34.21 19.66 13.41
N GLY A 55 -35.01 20.72 13.54
CA GLY A 55 -34.70 21.97 12.85
C GLY A 55 -35.52 23.15 13.34
N ARG A 56 -35.12 23.75 14.47
CA ARG A 56 -35.48 25.13 14.80
C ARG A 56 -34.23 25.91 15.21
N VAL A 57 -33.70 26.61 14.21
CA VAL A 57 -32.74 27.71 14.31
C VAL A 57 -33.43 28.87 15.02
N ALA A 58 -32.78 29.45 16.04
CA ALA A 58 -33.12 30.76 16.58
C ALA A 58 -32.23 31.82 15.91
N ILE A 59 -32.86 32.73 15.14
CA ILE A 59 -32.25 33.94 14.59
C ILE A 59 -32.65 35.12 15.49
N ALA A 60 -31.66 35.82 16.04
CA ALA A 60 -31.72 37.22 16.51
C ALA A 60 -30.31 37.78 16.26
N GLY A 61 -30.01 38.97 15.72
CA GLY A 61 -30.80 40.16 15.46
C GLY A 61 -29.96 41.42 15.77
N LEU A 62 -28.89 41.69 14.98
CA LEU A 62 -28.21 42.99 14.68
C LEU A 62 -27.42 43.76 15.80
N PRO A 63 -26.50 44.72 15.48
CA PRO A 63 -26.09 45.29 14.19
C PRO A 63 -24.56 45.27 13.87
N ALA A 64 -24.23 45.58 12.61
CA ALA A 64 -22.89 45.72 12.06
C ALA A 64 -22.23 47.09 12.40
N LEU A 65 -20.91 47.08 12.66
CA LEU A 65 -19.89 48.03 12.17
C LEU A 65 -18.52 47.70 12.81
N GLY A 66 -17.52 47.38 12.00
CA GLY A 66 -16.14 47.16 12.45
C GLY A 66 -15.30 46.29 11.52
N VAL A 67 -14.89 46.85 10.38
CA VAL A 67 -13.88 46.26 9.48
C VAL A 67 -12.53 46.23 10.19
N ALA A 68 -11.92 45.04 10.32
CA ALA A 68 -10.50 44.73 10.12
C ALA A 68 -10.01 43.59 11.04
N TRP A 69 -10.11 42.35 10.56
CA TRP A 69 -9.05 41.36 10.80
C TRP A 69 -9.12 40.26 9.73
N ARG A 70 -8.10 40.23 8.86
CA ARG A 70 -7.81 39.07 8.02
C ARG A 70 -7.30 37.97 8.94
N GLY A 71 -8.16 37.02 9.25
CA GLY A 71 -7.80 35.77 9.91
C GLY A 71 -8.81 34.74 9.47
N SER A 72 -8.37 33.78 8.66
CA SER A 72 -9.17 32.71 8.10
C SER A 72 -10.01 32.06 9.20
N ALA A 73 -11.32 32.29 9.18
CA ALA A 73 -12.26 31.54 10.00
C ALA A 73 -12.20 30.09 9.51
N ALA A 74 -11.52 29.24 10.27
CA ALA A 74 -11.61 27.81 10.10
C ALA A 74 -13.08 27.44 10.25
N LEU A 75 -13.72 27.11 9.13
CA LEU A 75 -14.95 26.33 9.15
C LEU A 75 -14.66 25.09 10.00
N PRO A 76 -15.57 24.65 10.89
CA PRO A 76 -15.40 23.36 11.51
C PRO A 76 -15.33 22.33 10.37
N ALA A 77 -14.17 21.72 10.19
CA ALA A 77 -14.00 20.60 9.29
C ALA A 77 -14.94 19.51 9.80
N GLN A 78 -16.13 19.45 9.23
CA GLN A 78 -16.97 18.27 9.30
C GLN A 78 -16.10 17.19 8.67
N ALA A 79 -15.49 16.34 9.50
CA ALA A 79 -14.66 15.23 9.05
C ALA A 79 -15.45 14.51 7.96
N SER A 80 -14.93 14.53 6.73
CA SER A 80 -15.60 13.86 5.62
C SER A 80 -15.75 12.40 6.03
N ALA A 81 -16.97 11.88 5.92
CA ALA A 81 -17.22 10.47 6.16
C ALA A 81 -16.38 9.67 5.15
N ASN A 82 -15.31 9.03 5.63
CA ASN A 82 -14.39 8.17 4.87
C ASN A 82 -13.79 8.81 3.61
N PRO A 83 -12.67 9.56 3.70
CA PRO A 83 -11.97 10.02 2.52
C PRO A 83 -11.59 8.83 1.61
N SER A 84 -11.59 9.07 0.29
CA SER A 84 -11.24 8.13 -0.78
C SER A 84 -11.97 6.77 -0.79
N THR A 85 -13.27 6.74 -0.46
CA THR A 85 -14.10 5.52 -0.53
C THR A 85 -15.28 5.71 -1.48
N TRP A 86 -15.37 4.89 -2.54
CA TRP A 86 -16.42 4.96 -3.57
C TRP A 86 -16.87 3.57 -4.00
N GLY A 87 -18.18 3.37 -4.20
CA GLY A 87 -18.72 2.06 -4.61
C GLY A 87 -18.43 0.92 -3.61
N GLY A 88 -18.13 1.23 -2.34
CA GLY A 88 -17.69 0.24 -1.35
C GLY A 88 -16.19 -0.10 -1.42
N VAL A 89 -15.45 0.47 -2.37
CA VAL A 89 -14.00 0.33 -2.50
C VAL A 89 -13.32 1.56 -1.91
N ARG A 90 -12.50 1.36 -0.89
CA ARG A 90 -11.61 2.40 -0.37
C ARG A 90 -10.28 2.33 -1.09
N VAL A 91 -9.79 3.46 -1.59
CA VAL A 91 -8.52 3.61 -2.31
C VAL A 91 -7.52 4.28 -1.36
N GLY A 92 -6.28 3.82 -1.36
CA GLY A 92 -5.22 4.40 -0.53
C GLY A 92 -4.03 4.92 -1.32
N LEU A 93 -2.97 5.27 -0.60
CA LEU A 93 -1.72 5.80 -1.14
C LEU A 93 -0.51 5.11 -0.47
N ASN A 94 0.49 4.71 -1.26
CA ASN A 94 1.78 4.22 -0.75
C ASN A 94 2.58 5.42 -0.25
N VAL A 95 2.78 5.53 1.07
CA VAL A 95 3.39 6.69 1.71
C VAL A 95 4.54 6.35 2.64
N PRO A 96 5.52 7.27 2.77
CA PRO A 96 5.61 8.59 2.12
C PRO A 96 6.16 8.56 0.69
N TYR A 97 6.43 7.38 0.12
CA TYR A 97 7.04 7.24 -1.20
C TYR A 97 6.35 8.07 -2.29
N SER A 98 5.02 7.93 -2.42
CA SER A 98 4.25 8.67 -3.41
C SER A 98 4.26 10.18 -3.20
N LEU A 99 4.56 10.67 -2.00
CA LEU A 99 4.67 12.11 -1.71
C LEU A 99 5.99 12.71 -2.19
N GLY A 100 7.02 11.89 -2.46
CA GLY A 100 8.33 12.38 -2.90
C GLY A 100 9.09 13.17 -1.84
N LEU A 101 8.72 13.02 -0.56
CA LEU A 101 9.28 13.75 0.59
C LEU A 101 10.33 12.94 1.38
N GLY A 102 10.67 11.74 0.90
CA GLY A 102 11.59 10.81 1.55
C GLY A 102 10.94 9.91 2.61
N ASN A 103 11.57 8.77 2.89
CA ASN A 103 10.98 7.70 3.70
C ASN A 103 10.93 8.00 5.21
N ASN A 104 11.72 8.94 5.72
CA ASN A 104 11.82 9.23 7.16
C ASN A 104 10.92 10.38 7.64
N LEU A 105 9.92 10.77 6.84
CA LEU A 105 8.97 11.83 7.21
C LEU A 105 8.27 11.47 8.53
N ALA A 106 8.09 12.46 9.41
CA ALA A 106 7.36 12.25 10.67
C ALA A 106 5.93 11.80 10.40
N ALA A 107 5.40 10.86 11.20
CA ALA A 107 4.08 10.29 10.94
C ALA A 107 2.95 11.33 10.99
N GLU A 108 3.11 12.38 11.78
CA GLU A 108 2.20 13.52 11.86
C GLU A 108 2.21 14.35 10.58
N GLU A 109 3.38 14.58 9.99
CA GLU A 109 3.49 15.30 8.72
C GLU A 109 2.95 14.46 7.57
N VAL A 110 3.20 13.14 7.57
CA VAL A 110 2.53 12.21 6.65
C VAL A 110 1.00 12.34 6.78
N LEU A 111 0.46 12.30 8.00
CA LEU A 111 -0.98 12.41 8.24
C LEU A 111 -1.57 13.72 7.73
N LYS A 112 -0.86 14.83 7.95
CA LYS A 112 -1.27 16.14 7.43
C LYS A 112 -1.39 16.13 5.90
N GLN A 113 -0.38 15.63 5.19
CA GLN A 113 -0.40 15.53 3.73
C GLN A 113 -1.57 14.65 3.24
N LEU A 114 -1.86 13.54 3.93
CA LEU A 114 -2.96 12.65 3.59
C LEU A 114 -4.33 13.34 3.73
N VAL A 115 -4.52 14.10 4.82
CA VAL A 115 -5.76 14.87 5.06
C VAL A 115 -5.91 15.96 3.98
N ASP A 116 -4.84 16.70 3.66
CA ASP A 116 -4.84 17.74 2.63
C ASP A 116 -5.08 17.20 1.21
N LEU A 117 -4.81 15.91 0.98
CA LEU A 117 -5.08 15.20 -0.26
C LEU A 117 -6.45 14.48 -0.28
N GLY A 118 -7.13 14.36 0.87
CA GLY A 118 -8.38 13.60 0.97
C GLY A 118 -8.20 12.09 0.87
N ILE A 119 -7.06 11.56 1.34
CA ILE A 119 -6.77 10.12 1.41
C ILE A 119 -7.27 9.53 2.74
N GLY A 120 -8.04 8.44 2.71
CA GLY A 120 -8.55 7.75 3.91
C GLY A 120 -7.93 6.38 4.21
N SER A 121 -6.97 5.93 3.39
CA SER A 121 -6.28 4.64 3.59
C SER A 121 -4.84 4.75 3.14
N VAL A 122 -3.93 4.06 3.83
CA VAL A 122 -2.53 4.03 3.43
C VAL A 122 -1.91 2.66 3.51
N GLU A 123 -0.96 2.45 2.61
CA GLU A 123 0.19 1.62 2.89
C GLU A 123 1.27 2.54 3.47
N LEU A 124 1.51 2.41 4.78
CA LEU A 124 2.46 3.23 5.51
C LEU A 124 3.77 2.48 5.66
N ARG A 125 4.87 3.08 5.21
CA ARG A 125 6.21 2.57 5.50
C ARG A 125 6.48 2.49 7.00
N ALA A 126 7.33 1.57 7.44
CA ALA A 126 7.66 1.39 8.85
C ALA A 126 8.45 2.57 9.44
N GLN A 127 9.18 3.32 8.62
CA GLN A 127 10.08 4.39 9.06
C GLN A 127 9.33 5.54 9.75
N PRO A 128 8.21 6.10 9.24
CA PRO A 128 7.39 7.05 10.00
C PRO A 128 6.86 6.50 11.32
N VAL A 129 6.49 5.21 11.37
CA VAL A 129 6.02 4.56 12.60
C VAL A 129 7.16 4.50 13.61
N GLU A 130 8.32 3.97 13.22
CA GLU A 130 9.52 3.91 14.05
C GLU A 130 10.00 5.31 14.49
N ASN A 131 9.83 6.33 13.63
CA ASN A 131 10.08 7.73 13.98
C ASN A 131 9.19 8.19 15.14
N PHE A 132 7.88 7.97 15.04
CA PHE A 132 6.93 8.29 16.09
C PHE A 132 7.25 7.59 17.43
N LEU A 133 7.82 6.38 17.35
CA LEU A 133 8.27 5.63 18.53
C LEU A 133 9.59 6.15 19.13
N GLY A 134 10.34 6.97 18.40
CA GLY A 134 11.64 7.52 18.81
C GLY A 134 12.84 6.70 18.35
N SER A 135 12.79 6.12 17.15
CA SER A 135 13.86 5.27 16.61
C SER A 135 15.20 6.00 16.44
N PRO A 136 16.33 5.37 16.81
CA PRO A 136 17.66 5.93 16.58
C PRO A 136 17.99 6.08 15.08
N THR A 137 17.34 5.32 14.19
CA THR A 137 17.51 5.42 12.73
C THR A 137 17.15 6.82 12.22
N VAL A 138 16.12 7.44 12.78
CA VAL A 138 15.65 8.76 12.35
C VAL A 138 16.62 9.84 12.78
N ARG A 139 17.15 9.74 14.01
CA ARG A 139 18.24 10.64 14.46
C ARG A 139 19.42 10.55 13.50
N ALA A 140 19.86 9.34 13.17
CA ALA A 140 20.97 9.13 12.25
C ALA A 140 20.69 9.66 10.83
N ALA A 141 19.47 9.49 10.32
CA ALA A 141 19.07 10.03 9.02
C ALA A 141 19.02 11.56 9.00
N ALA A 142 18.51 12.18 10.07
CA ALA A 142 18.49 13.64 10.23
C ALA A 142 19.91 14.22 10.34
N GLU A 143 20.80 13.56 11.08
CA GLU A 143 22.22 13.91 11.15
C GLU A 143 22.91 13.77 9.79
N ALA A 144 22.62 12.71 9.04
CA ALA A 144 23.15 12.50 7.70
C ALA A 144 22.66 13.56 6.71
N GLU A 145 21.39 13.95 6.74
CA GLU A 145 20.89 15.03 5.88
C GLU A 145 21.47 16.39 6.29
N LYS A 146 21.63 16.66 7.59
CA LYS A 146 22.33 17.86 8.06
C LYS A 146 23.77 17.91 7.56
N ALA A 147 24.47 16.78 7.57
CA ALA A 147 25.82 16.68 7.02
C ALA A 147 25.83 16.90 5.50
N ARG A 148 24.87 16.34 4.75
CA ARG A 148 24.71 16.58 3.30
C ARG A 148 24.38 18.03 2.98
N ALA A 149 23.52 18.67 3.76
CA ALA A 149 23.18 20.08 3.62
C ALA A 149 24.40 20.97 3.89
N ALA A 150 25.18 20.66 4.92
CA ALA A 150 26.44 21.34 5.20
C ALA A 150 27.47 21.15 4.06
N ALA A 151 27.57 19.95 3.50
CA ALA A 151 28.41 19.66 2.34
C ALA A 151 27.99 20.47 1.09
N ARG A 152 26.68 20.53 0.80
CA ARG A 152 26.13 21.37 -0.28
C ARG A 152 26.44 22.85 -0.06
N ALA A 153 26.25 23.35 1.16
CA ALA A 153 26.56 24.73 1.54
C ALA A 153 28.06 25.04 1.42
N ALA A 154 28.92 24.04 1.63
CA ALA A 154 30.38 24.13 1.43
C ALA A 154 30.81 24.00 -0.04
N GLY A 155 29.88 24.01 -1.00
CA GLY A 155 30.18 23.92 -2.43
C GLY A 155 30.65 22.54 -2.89
N GLN A 156 30.47 21.50 -2.08
CA GLN A 156 30.75 20.14 -2.53
C GLN A 156 29.71 19.75 -3.60
N PRO A 157 30.15 19.25 -4.78
CA PRO A 157 29.24 18.95 -5.86
C PRO A 157 28.23 17.89 -5.42
N ALA A 158 26.94 18.19 -5.59
CA ALA A 158 25.90 17.18 -5.45
C ALA A 158 26.11 16.09 -6.51
N PRO A 159 25.91 14.80 -6.18
CA PRO A 159 25.97 13.76 -7.19
C PRO A 159 24.95 14.03 -8.29
N THR A 160 25.35 13.91 -9.56
CA THR A 160 24.48 14.13 -10.72
C THR A 160 23.33 13.12 -10.74
N PRO A 161 22.19 13.40 -11.41
CA PRO A 161 21.12 12.42 -11.59
C PRO A 161 21.59 11.09 -12.19
N GLN A 162 22.60 11.09 -13.06
CA GLN A 162 23.25 9.87 -13.57
C GLN A 162 24.11 9.17 -12.51
N GLN A 163 24.82 9.91 -11.65
CA GLN A 163 25.51 9.35 -10.50
C GLN A 163 24.52 8.77 -9.48
N MET A 164 23.35 9.39 -9.30
CA MET A 164 22.27 8.91 -8.43
C MET A 164 21.53 7.69 -9.00
N ALA A 165 21.26 7.68 -10.31
CA ALA A 165 20.63 6.56 -11.04
C ALA A 165 21.55 5.34 -11.19
N GLN A 166 22.89 5.54 -11.23
CA GLN A 166 23.89 4.48 -11.08
C GLN A 166 24.17 4.11 -9.61
N GLY A 167 23.26 4.44 -8.68
CA GLY A 167 23.49 4.24 -7.25
C GLY A 167 24.50 5.24 -6.68
N GLY A 168 24.02 6.47 -6.44
CA GLY A 168 24.74 7.64 -5.91
C GLY A 168 26.01 7.32 -5.14
N LEU A 169 27.19 7.45 -5.78
CA LEU A 169 28.52 7.32 -5.15
C LEU A 169 28.59 6.24 -4.04
N GLY A 170 28.01 5.06 -4.30
CA GLY A 170 27.88 4.01 -3.29
C GLY A 170 27.49 2.64 -3.82
N GLY A 171 27.06 2.51 -5.08
CA GLY A 171 26.63 1.24 -5.68
C GLY A 171 27.73 0.19 -5.90
N ASN A 172 29.01 0.52 -5.67
CA ASN A 172 30.10 -0.47 -5.81
C ASN A 172 31.39 -0.15 -5.02
N ARG A 173 31.31 0.68 -3.96
CA ARG A 173 32.44 0.86 -3.05
C ARG A 173 32.25 -0.05 -1.84
N THR A 174 33.13 -1.05 -1.70
CA THR A 174 33.24 -1.83 -0.48
C THR A 174 33.41 -0.85 0.69
N PRO A 175 32.52 -0.87 1.70
CA PRO A 175 32.67 -0.02 2.88
C PRO A 175 34.05 -0.22 3.49
N THR A 176 34.67 0.85 4.01
CA THR A 176 35.87 0.67 4.83
C THR A 176 35.53 -0.20 6.05
N PRO A 177 36.50 -0.90 6.67
CA PRO A 177 36.24 -1.68 7.88
C PRO A 177 35.55 -0.85 8.98
N GLU A 178 35.92 0.43 9.10
CA GLU A 178 35.28 1.37 10.03
C GLU A 178 33.82 1.67 9.67
N GLN A 179 33.53 1.91 8.39
CA GLN A 179 32.16 2.13 7.91
C GLN A 179 31.28 0.88 8.09
N ALA A 180 31.84 -0.30 7.84
CA ALA A 180 31.17 -1.58 8.08
C ALA A 180 30.88 -1.78 9.57
N ALA A 181 31.89 -1.60 10.43
CA ALA A 181 31.73 -1.70 11.88
C ALA A 181 30.70 -0.71 12.43
N ALA A 182 30.70 0.53 11.94
CA ALA A 182 29.71 1.54 12.32
C ALA A 182 28.30 1.17 11.82
N ALA A 183 28.17 0.59 10.63
CA ALA A 183 26.88 0.10 10.14
C ALA A 183 26.36 -1.07 10.99
N ASP A 184 27.23 -2.01 11.36
CA ASP A 184 26.87 -3.15 12.22
C ASP A 184 26.51 -2.71 13.64
N ALA A 185 27.24 -1.75 14.21
CA ALA A 185 26.90 -1.14 15.49
C ALA A 185 25.51 -0.48 15.45
N ARG A 186 25.22 0.29 14.40
CA ARG A 186 23.89 0.89 14.19
C ARG A 186 22.79 -0.18 14.04
N LYS A 187 23.03 -1.25 13.28
CA LYS A 187 22.07 -2.36 13.15
C LYS A 187 21.78 -3.01 14.51
N LYS A 188 22.81 -3.24 15.34
CA LYS A 188 22.64 -3.80 16.69
C LYS A 188 21.88 -2.85 17.62
N GLU A 189 22.17 -1.54 17.57
CA GLU A 189 21.44 -0.52 18.33
C GLU A 189 19.96 -0.49 17.93
N VAL A 190 19.68 -0.46 16.63
CA VAL A 190 18.30 -0.48 16.10
C VAL A 190 17.58 -1.75 16.51
N ARG A 191 18.22 -2.93 16.40
CA ARG A 191 17.62 -4.19 16.84
C ARG A 191 17.31 -4.17 18.34
N ALA A 192 18.25 -3.76 19.17
CA ALA A 192 18.03 -3.67 20.62
C ALA A 192 16.88 -2.70 20.95
N TRP A 193 16.79 -1.57 20.24
CA TRP A 193 15.70 -0.62 20.37
C TRP A 193 14.34 -1.22 19.95
N ARG A 194 14.26 -1.91 18.79
CA ARG A 194 13.03 -2.57 18.30
C ARG A 194 12.48 -3.56 19.32
N LEU A 195 13.35 -4.38 19.89
CA LEU A 195 12.95 -5.38 20.89
C LEU A 195 12.51 -4.76 22.23
N ALA A 196 12.87 -3.51 22.49
CA ALA A 196 12.44 -2.75 23.67
C ALA A 196 11.27 -1.79 23.40
N ALA A 197 10.87 -1.61 22.14
CA ALA A 197 9.89 -0.61 21.74
C ALA A 197 8.47 -0.97 22.26
N SER A 198 7.73 0.05 22.71
CA SER A 198 6.41 -0.14 23.32
C SER A 198 5.29 -0.25 22.29
N SER A 199 4.56 -1.38 22.34
CA SER A 199 3.31 -1.60 21.60
C SER A 199 2.23 -0.54 21.88
N ALA A 200 2.20 0.07 23.07
CA ALA A 200 1.18 1.06 23.43
C ALA A 200 1.24 2.31 22.54
N LYS A 201 2.45 2.80 22.25
CA LYS A 201 2.63 3.98 21.38
C LYS A 201 2.20 3.70 19.93
N VAL A 202 2.34 2.47 19.44
CA VAL A 202 1.85 2.08 18.12
C VAL A 202 0.33 2.22 18.04
N LYS A 203 -0.39 1.82 19.10
CA LYS A 203 -1.85 1.98 19.19
C LYS A 203 -2.27 3.44 19.28
N ASP A 204 -1.46 4.30 19.92
CA ASP A 204 -1.73 5.74 19.95
C ASP A 204 -1.55 6.39 18.57
N LEU A 205 -0.53 5.96 17.80
CA LEU A 205 -0.40 6.37 16.40
C LEU A 205 -1.61 5.95 15.57
N ARG A 206 -2.07 4.69 15.72
CA ARG A 206 -3.29 4.21 15.07
C ARG A 206 -4.49 5.11 15.37
N LYS A 207 -4.75 5.40 16.66
CA LYS A 207 -5.86 6.26 17.07
C LYS A 207 -5.74 7.67 16.48
N MET A 208 -4.52 8.21 16.38
CA MET A 208 -4.27 9.51 15.76
C MET A 208 -4.71 9.52 14.29
N TYR A 209 -4.30 8.51 13.53
CA TYR A 209 -4.69 8.36 12.12
C TYR A 209 -6.20 8.14 11.97
N GLU A 210 -6.77 7.22 12.74
CA GLU A 210 -8.21 6.91 12.67
C GLU A 210 -9.09 8.11 13.06
N LYS A 211 -8.65 8.93 14.04
CA LYS A 211 -9.33 10.16 14.42
C LYS A 211 -9.38 11.19 13.29
N ALA A 212 -8.39 11.19 12.41
CA ALA A 212 -8.34 12.03 11.21
C ALA A 212 -9.05 11.39 10.00
N GLY A 213 -9.69 10.23 10.17
CA GLY A 213 -10.39 9.52 9.09
C GLY A 213 -9.46 8.70 8.19
N VAL A 214 -8.21 8.45 8.61
CA VAL A 214 -7.22 7.68 7.84
C VAL A 214 -6.98 6.34 8.54
N ILE A 215 -7.02 5.24 7.79
CA ILE A 215 -6.58 3.93 8.30
C ILE A 215 -5.19 3.57 7.78
N VAL A 216 -4.37 2.96 8.65
CA VAL A 216 -3.15 2.28 8.22
C VAL A 216 -3.53 0.87 7.83
N ASP A 217 -3.80 0.65 6.54
CA ASP A 217 -4.32 -0.64 6.06
C ASP A 217 -3.18 -1.63 5.83
N VAL A 218 -2.04 -1.15 5.33
CA VAL A 218 -0.84 -1.98 5.09
C VAL A 218 0.37 -1.32 5.75
N LEU A 219 1.24 -2.13 6.36
CA LEU A 219 2.57 -1.70 6.82
C LEU A 219 3.63 -2.13 5.79
N LYS A 220 4.33 -1.20 5.14
CA LYS A 220 5.45 -1.51 4.25
C LYS A 220 6.75 -1.62 5.05
N VAL A 221 7.41 -2.76 4.97
CA VAL A 221 8.73 -2.99 5.58
C VAL A 221 9.73 -3.30 4.47
N ASP A 222 10.68 -2.41 4.27
CA ASP A 222 11.77 -2.62 3.33
C ASP A 222 12.69 -3.74 3.83
N ASP A 223 13.12 -4.62 2.92
CA ASP A 223 14.08 -5.69 3.18
C ASP A 223 13.69 -6.60 4.37
N LEU A 224 12.39 -6.88 4.54
CA LEU A 224 11.86 -7.69 5.64
C LEU A 224 12.55 -9.06 5.76
N TYR A 225 12.98 -9.64 4.64
CA TYR A 225 13.70 -10.91 4.59
C TYR A 225 15.10 -10.86 5.25
N THR A 226 15.69 -9.68 5.41
CA THR A 226 17.04 -9.51 6.00
C THR A 226 17.06 -9.42 7.52
N VAL A 227 15.90 -9.23 8.16
CA VAL A 227 15.82 -9.01 9.61
C VAL A 227 15.77 -10.32 10.39
N SER A 228 16.18 -10.28 11.66
CA SER A 228 16.14 -11.43 12.55
C SER A 228 14.70 -11.93 12.80
N ASN A 229 14.55 -13.16 13.32
CA ASN A 229 13.24 -13.71 13.68
C ASN A 229 12.53 -12.86 14.76
N GLU A 230 13.28 -12.31 15.71
CA GLU A 230 12.71 -11.44 16.74
C GLU A 230 12.26 -10.09 16.16
N GLU A 231 12.97 -9.58 15.15
CA GLU A 231 12.54 -8.38 14.42
C GLU A 231 11.34 -8.64 13.51
N LEU A 232 11.23 -9.82 12.89
CA LEU A 232 10.01 -10.22 12.18
C LEU A 232 8.81 -10.17 13.13
N ASP A 233 8.93 -10.79 14.31
CA ASP A 233 7.87 -10.77 15.33
C ASP A 233 7.47 -9.34 15.71
N TYR A 234 8.46 -8.46 15.90
CA TYR A 234 8.24 -7.04 16.16
C TYR A 234 7.44 -6.35 15.03
N PHE A 235 7.80 -6.55 13.76
CA PHE A 235 7.06 -5.93 12.66
C PHE A 235 5.64 -6.47 12.51
N PHE A 236 5.43 -7.78 12.67
CA PHE A 236 4.09 -8.36 12.67
C PHE A 236 3.25 -7.90 13.88
N GLN A 237 3.86 -7.73 15.05
CA GLN A 237 3.24 -7.11 16.21
C GLN A 237 2.87 -5.65 15.94
N MET A 238 3.76 -4.88 15.31
CA MET A 238 3.51 -3.49 14.92
C MET A 238 2.33 -3.40 13.95
N ALA A 239 2.33 -4.21 12.89
CA ALA A 239 1.21 -4.27 11.94
C ALA A 239 -0.12 -4.56 12.64
N ARG A 240 -0.13 -5.52 13.56
CA ARG A 240 -1.32 -5.85 14.36
C ARG A 240 -1.81 -4.66 15.18
N ASP A 241 -0.91 -3.97 15.85
CA ASP A 241 -1.24 -2.84 16.73
C ASP A 241 -1.67 -1.59 15.93
N LEU A 242 -1.15 -1.43 14.71
CA LEU A 242 -1.63 -0.45 13.73
C LEU A 242 -3.02 -0.79 13.19
N GLY A 243 -3.48 -2.04 13.34
CA GLY A 243 -4.70 -2.53 12.72
C GLY A 243 -4.55 -2.86 11.24
N ALA A 244 -3.32 -2.99 10.76
CA ALA A 244 -3.04 -3.32 9.38
C ALA A 244 -3.46 -4.76 9.06
N ARG A 245 -3.99 -4.95 7.86
CA ARG A 245 -4.38 -6.27 7.34
C ARG A 245 -3.21 -7.06 6.77
N ALA A 246 -2.13 -6.36 6.40
CA ALA A 246 -0.96 -6.94 5.77
C ALA A 246 0.32 -6.17 6.12
N ILE A 247 1.44 -6.87 6.03
CA ILE A 247 2.76 -6.29 5.80
C ILE A 247 3.09 -6.47 4.33
N SER A 248 3.58 -5.42 3.67
CA SER A 248 4.17 -5.52 2.34
C SER A 248 5.70 -5.46 2.40
N SER A 249 6.36 -6.18 1.51
CA SER A 249 7.82 -6.16 1.29
C SER A 249 8.08 -6.55 -0.16
N GLU A 250 9.25 -6.20 -0.70
CA GLU A 250 9.69 -6.74 -1.99
C GLU A 250 9.74 -8.26 -1.97
N LEU A 251 9.48 -8.88 -3.13
CA LEU A 251 9.61 -10.31 -3.34
C LEU A 251 11.07 -10.72 -3.13
N PRO A 252 11.38 -11.59 -2.16
CA PRO A 252 12.76 -11.95 -1.87
C PRO A 252 13.32 -12.86 -2.96
N GLN A 253 14.63 -12.77 -3.18
CA GLN A 253 15.31 -13.61 -4.17
C GLN A 253 15.33 -15.10 -3.77
N GLN A 254 15.30 -15.40 -2.47
CA GLN A 254 15.38 -16.77 -1.96
C GLN A 254 14.01 -17.26 -1.49
N ARG A 255 13.58 -18.42 -1.98
CA ARG A 255 12.33 -19.08 -1.56
C ARG A 255 12.28 -19.43 -0.08
N ALA A 256 13.43 -19.68 0.54
CA ALA A 256 13.50 -19.92 1.99
C ALA A 256 12.96 -18.72 2.80
N ASP A 257 13.05 -17.50 2.26
CA ASP A 257 12.58 -16.29 2.92
C ASP A 257 11.05 -16.18 2.91
N THR A 258 10.37 -16.49 1.81
CA THR A 258 8.90 -16.48 1.75
C THR A 258 8.30 -17.55 2.67
N LYS A 259 8.96 -18.70 2.82
CA LYS A 259 8.58 -19.72 3.81
C LYS A 259 8.81 -19.25 5.24
N ARG A 260 9.96 -18.61 5.52
CA ARG A 260 10.29 -18.09 6.86
C ARG A 260 9.32 -17.00 7.28
N ILE A 261 9.11 -16.00 6.43
CA ILE A 261 8.20 -14.88 6.68
C ILE A 261 6.75 -15.38 6.80
N GLY A 262 6.35 -16.31 5.91
CA GLY A 262 5.02 -16.93 5.94
C GLY A 262 4.67 -17.60 7.26
N ALA A 263 5.65 -18.24 7.93
CA ALA A 263 5.42 -18.81 9.27
C ALA A 263 5.06 -17.74 10.32
N PHE A 264 5.62 -16.54 10.24
CA PHE A 264 5.24 -15.41 11.10
C PHE A 264 3.91 -14.80 10.67
N ALA A 265 3.64 -14.73 9.36
CA ALA A 265 2.33 -14.32 8.85
C ALA A 265 1.20 -15.20 9.41
N ASP A 266 1.40 -16.52 9.42
CA ASP A 266 0.46 -17.49 9.99
C ASP A 266 0.31 -17.33 11.52
N LYS A 267 1.44 -17.16 12.23
CA LYS A 267 1.44 -16.91 13.67
C LYS A 267 0.61 -15.68 14.05
N HIS A 268 0.75 -14.59 13.29
CA HIS A 268 0.09 -13.31 13.59
C HIS A 268 -1.26 -13.14 12.91
N LYS A 269 -1.61 -14.01 11.96
CA LYS A 269 -2.82 -13.93 11.12
C LYS A 269 -2.91 -12.61 10.35
N ILE A 270 -1.78 -12.14 9.87
CA ILE A 270 -1.61 -10.92 9.08
C ILE A 270 -0.92 -11.33 7.79
N PHE A 271 -1.43 -10.87 6.64
CA PHE A 271 -0.81 -11.25 5.37
C PHE A 271 0.63 -10.73 5.27
N ALA A 272 1.54 -11.57 4.80
CA ALA A 272 2.80 -11.14 4.20
C ALA A 272 2.59 -11.02 2.69
N ALA A 273 2.50 -9.79 2.19
CA ALA A 273 2.20 -9.48 0.81
C ALA A 273 3.47 -9.13 0.04
N TYR A 274 3.88 -10.00 -0.87
CA TYR A 274 5.13 -9.83 -1.62
C TYR A 274 4.89 -8.99 -2.87
N HIS A 275 5.59 -7.86 -2.98
CA HIS A 275 5.56 -6.93 -4.09
C HIS A 275 6.53 -7.36 -5.19
N HIS A 276 6.06 -7.44 -6.43
CA HIS A 276 6.89 -7.79 -7.57
C HIS A 276 7.25 -6.57 -8.41
N HIS A 277 8.40 -6.65 -9.09
CA HIS A 277 8.68 -5.85 -10.28
C HIS A 277 8.57 -6.78 -11.49
N ALA A 278 9.62 -6.95 -12.28
CA ALA A 278 9.61 -7.83 -13.45
C ALA A 278 9.58 -9.34 -13.10
N GLN A 279 9.79 -9.72 -11.84
CA GLN A 279 9.93 -11.13 -11.44
C GLN A 279 8.57 -11.84 -11.27
N GLY A 280 7.47 -11.09 -11.12
CA GLY A 280 6.18 -11.63 -10.73
C GLY A 280 5.55 -12.46 -11.84
N THR A 281 5.23 -13.73 -11.57
CA THR A 281 4.48 -14.62 -12.48
C THR A 281 3.38 -15.34 -11.71
N VAL A 282 2.38 -15.86 -12.42
CA VAL A 282 1.30 -16.67 -11.83
C VAL A 282 1.88 -17.84 -11.04
N ALA A 283 2.74 -18.64 -11.68
CA ALA A 283 3.36 -19.82 -11.07
C ALA A 283 4.16 -19.49 -9.81
N LEU A 284 4.91 -18.38 -9.82
CA LEU A 284 5.70 -17.95 -8.66
C LEU A 284 4.81 -17.67 -7.45
N TYR A 285 3.72 -16.92 -7.64
CA TYR A 285 2.79 -16.60 -6.56
C TYR A 285 2.00 -17.81 -6.08
N GLU A 286 1.53 -18.67 -6.99
CA GLU A 286 0.87 -19.92 -6.63
C GLU A 286 1.77 -20.81 -5.77
N GLU A 287 3.07 -20.88 -6.08
CA GLU A 287 4.05 -21.57 -5.23
C GLU A 287 4.18 -20.91 -3.85
N ILE A 288 4.34 -19.57 -3.79
CA ILE A 288 4.40 -18.81 -2.52
C ILE A 288 3.17 -19.09 -1.66
N PHE A 289 2.01 -19.22 -2.31
CA PHE A 289 0.74 -19.46 -1.65
C PHE A 289 0.64 -20.83 -0.98
N THR A 290 1.44 -21.80 -1.41
CA THR A 290 1.52 -23.13 -0.78
C THR A 290 2.35 -23.16 0.51
N GLU A 291 3.24 -22.18 0.71
CA GLU A 291 4.21 -22.20 1.82
C GLU A 291 3.62 -21.78 3.17
N ALA A 292 2.59 -20.94 3.17
CA ALA A 292 1.90 -20.47 4.37
C ALA A 292 0.48 -19.96 4.03
N LYS A 293 -0.44 -20.01 4.99
CA LYS A 293 -1.84 -19.59 4.80
C LYS A 293 -1.96 -18.08 4.58
N TYR A 294 -1.16 -17.30 5.28
CA TYR A 294 -1.13 -15.83 5.23
C TYR A 294 0.01 -15.30 4.36
N ASN A 295 0.63 -16.14 3.53
CA ASN A 295 1.36 -15.60 2.38
C ASN A 295 0.35 -14.99 1.40
N GLY A 296 0.65 -13.82 0.87
CA GLY A 296 -0.21 -13.10 -0.06
C GLY A 296 0.60 -12.33 -1.10
N ALA A 297 -0.11 -11.71 -2.04
CA ALA A 297 0.50 -10.91 -3.09
C ALA A 297 0.16 -9.43 -2.91
N ASN A 298 1.18 -8.58 -3.10
CA ASN A 298 1.01 -7.17 -3.41
C ASN A 298 1.26 -7.04 -4.91
N ILE A 299 0.21 -7.26 -5.70
CA ILE A 299 0.33 -7.19 -7.16
C ILE A 299 0.43 -5.73 -7.59
N ASP A 300 1.43 -5.39 -8.38
CA ASP A 300 1.51 -4.11 -9.07
C ASP A 300 0.99 -4.28 -10.49
N ILE A 301 -0.17 -3.69 -10.75
CA ILE A 301 -0.88 -3.90 -12.02
C ILE A 301 -0.16 -3.24 -13.20
N GLY A 302 0.64 -2.19 -12.95
CA GLY A 302 1.43 -1.53 -13.98
C GLY A 302 2.73 -2.29 -14.27
N HIS A 303 3.42 -2.80 -13.26
CA HIS A 303 4.57 -3.70 -13.46
C HIS A 303 4.13 -4.95 -14.23
N TRP A 304 2.99 -5.52 -13.89
CA TRP A 304 2.45 -6.67 -14.62
C TRP A 304 2.25 -6.35 -16.11
N MET A 305 1.56 -5.26 -16.44
CA MET A 305 1.34 -4.84 -17.83
C MET A 305 2.65 -4.58 -18.58
N ALA A 306 3.59 -3.88 -17.95
CA ALA A 306 4.87 -3.53 -18.56
C ALA A 306 5.84 -4.72 -18.70
N THR A 307 5.58 -5.85 -18.03
CA THR A 307 6.40 -7.07 -18.12
C THR A 307 5.77 -8.11 -19.03
N HIS A 308 4.46 -8.35 -18.89
CA HIS A 308 3.76 -9.46 -19.54
C HIS A 308 2.95 -9.07 -20.76
N ASP A 309 2.69 -7.77 -20.98
CA ASP A 309 1.82 -7.29 -22.07
C ASP A 309 0.40 -7.88 -22.01
N GLU A 310 -0.05 -8.24 -20.80
CA GLU A 310 -1.32 -8.90 -20.53
C GLU A 310 -2.04 -8.26 -19.34
N SER A 311 -3.37 -8.40 -19.32
CA SER A 311 -4.17 -7.97 -18.17
C SER A 311 -3.91 -8.87 -16.97
N VAL A 312 -3.70 -8.27 -15.81
CA VAL A 312 -3.56 -8.98 -14.52
C VAL A 312 -4.90 -9.42 -13.92
N LEU A 313 -6.02 -8.98 -14.50
CA LEU A 313 -7.36 -9.28 -13.99
C LEU A 313 -7.66 -10.77 -13.80
N PRO A 314 -7.29 -11.70 -14.72
CA PRO A 314 -7.51 -13.13 -14.52
C PRO A 314 -6.82 -13.66 -13.27
N PHE A 315 -5.61 -13.19 -12.97
CA PHE A 315 -4.89 -13.54 -11.74
C PHE A 315 -5.63 -13.01 -10.51
N ILE A 316 -6.05 -11.75 -10.52
CA ILE A 316 -6.82 -11.16 -9.42
C ILE A 316 -8.14 -11.91 -9.21
N ALA A 317 -8.88 -12.21 -10.28
CA ALA A 317 -10.16 -12.90 -10.21
C ALA A 317 -10.03 -14.30 -9.61
N THR A 318 -8.92 -14.99 -9.88
CA THR A 318 -8.65 -16.34 -9.36
C THR A 318 -8.19 -16.30 -7.90
N HIS A 319 -7.36 -15.32 -7.53
CA HIS A 319 -6.59 -15.31 -6.28
C HIS A 319 -6.93 -14.15 -5.35
N HIS A 320 -8.07 -13.47 -5.52
CA HIS A 320 -8.44 -12.26 -4.76
C HIS A 320 -8.43 -12.45 -3.23
N ASP A 321 -8.58 -13.67 -2.72
CA ASP A 321 -8.51 -14.03 -1.31
C ASP A 321 -7.07 -14.05 -0.75
N ARG A 322 -6.07 -14.16 -1.64
CA ARG A 322 -4.63 -14.08 -1.35
C ARG A 322 -4.03 -12.71 -1.63
N ILE A 323 -4.83 -11.74 -2.09
CA ILE A 323 -4.37 -10.40 -2.47
C ILE A 323 -4.94 -9.38 -1.47
N PRO A 324 -4.25 -9.07 -0.37
CA PRO A 324 -4.73 -8.05 0.57
C PRO A 324 -4.79 -6.65 -0.07
N HIS A 325 -3.90 -6.34 -1.02
CA HIS A 325 -3.86 -5.07 -1.72
C HIS A 325 -3.11 -5.17 -3.07
N ILE A 326 -3.33 -4.18 -3.92
CA ILE A 326 -2.60 -3.99 -5.18
C ILE A 326 -1.98 -2.59 -5.22
N HIS A 327 -0.85 -2.46 -5.90
CA HIS A 327 -0.36 -1.16 -6.35
C HIS A 327 -1.04 -0.78 -7.65
N VAL A 328 -1.60 0.42 -7.68
CA VAL A 328 -2.25 1.03 -8.81
C VAL A 328 -1.33 2.11 -9.35
N LYS A 329 -0.83 1.86 -10.55
CA LYS A 329 -0.16 2.83 -11.41
C LYS A 329 -0.58 2.53 -12.84
N ASP A 330 -0.47 3.53 -13.71
CA ASP A 330 -0.72 3.34 -15.12
C ASP A 330 0.61 3.31 -15.88
N ARG A 331 0.83 2.24 -16.62
CA ARG A 331 2.02 2.03 -17.44
C ARG A 331 1.61 1.64 -18.85
N GLN A 332 2.44 2.07 -19.80
CA GLN A 332 2.46 1.44 -21.11
C GLN A 332 2.91 -0.01 -20.98
N SER A 333 2.46 -0.85 -21.91
CA SER A 333 2.86 -2.24 -21.97
C SER A 333 4.32 -2.40 -22.41
N LYS A 334 4.84 -3.64 -22.34
CA LYS A 334 6.23 -3.94 -22.77
C LYS A 334 6.46 -3.48 -24.22
N THR A 335 5.53 -3.81 -25.13
CA THR A 335 5.62 -3.44 -26.55
C THR A 335 5.47 -1.94 -26.79
N ASN A 336 4.80 -1.22 -25.90
CA ASN A 336 4.66 0.23 -25.93
C ASN A 336 5.72 0.99 -25.11
N GLY A 337 6.82 0.31 -24.72
CA GLY A 337 7.99 0.92 -24.08
C GLY A 337 7.93 1.03 -22.55
N GLY A 338 6.90 0.48 -21.91
CA GLY A 338 6.89 0.23 -20.46
C GLY A 338 6.85 1.48 -19.56
N GLN A 339 6.65 2.69 -20.08
CA GLN A 339 6.80 3.90 -19.26
C GLN A 339 5.60 4.13 -18.34
N ASN A 340 5.87 4.69 -17.15
CA ASN A 340 4.81 5.24 -16.28
C ASN A 340 4.11 6.42 -16.95
N LYS A 341 2.78 6.45 -16.88
CA LYS A 341 1.91 7.46 -17.47
C LYS A 341 0.90 8.02 -16.45
N PRO A 342 0.35 9.21 -16.69
CA PRO A 342 -0.88 9.64 -16.02
C PRO A 342 -1.99 8.61 -16.18
N PHE A 343 -2.89 8.51 -15.20
CA PHE A 343 -3.95 7.49 -15.22
C PHE A 343 -4.91 7.73 -16.38
N GLY A 344 -5.14 6.69 -17.19
CA GLY A 344 -5.93 6.74 -18.42
C GLY A 344 -5.12 6.98 -19.68
N GLU A 345 -3.81 7.18 -19.58
CA GLU A 345 -2.91 7.39 -20.73
C GLU A 345 -1.94 6.22 -20.97
N GLY A 346 -1.96 5.19 -20.12
CA GLY A 346 -1.22 3.95 -20.33
C GLY A 346 -2.10 2.81 -20.81
N ASP A 347 -1.50 1.62 -20.90
CA ASP A 347 -2.15 0.38 -21.36
C ASP A 347 -2.66 -0.45 -20.18
N THR A 348 -2.36 -0.05 -18.95
CA THR A 348 -2.74 -0.80 -17.76
C THR A 348 -4.27 -0.72 -17.57
N PRO A 349 -4.98 -1.83 -17.33
CA PRO A 349 -6.44 -1.84 -17.22
C PRO A 349 -6.91 -1.34 -15.84
N VAL A 350 -6.50 -0.11 -15.45
CA VAL A 350 -6.75 0.47 -14.13
C VAL A 350 -8.25 0.56 -13.85
N ARG A 351 -9.02 1.16 -14.76
CA ARG A 351 -10.48 1.33 -14.60
C ARG A 351 -11.18 -0.03 -14.45
N GLN A 352 -10.88 -0.96 -15.35
CA GLN A 352 -11.49 -2.29 -15.37
C GLN A 352 -11.15 -3.07 -14.11
N THR A 353 -9.91 -2.93 -13.61
CA THR A 353 -9.47 -3.57 -12.36
C THR A 353 -10.25 -3.02 -11.16
N LEU A 354 -10.37 -1.69 -11.04
CA LEU A 354 -11.14 -1.07 -9.96
C LEU A 354 -12.61 -1.47 -10.00
N GLN A 355 -13.22 -1.51 -11.19
CA GLN A 355 -14.61 -1.94 -11.38
C GLN A 355 -14.81 -3.42 -11.04
N ALA A 356 -13.89 -4.30 -11.45
CA ALA A 356 -13.96 -5.71 -11.11
C ALA A 356 -13.89 -5.94 -9.58
N ILE A 357 -13.01 -5.22 -8.87
CA ILE A 357 -12.93 -5.25 -7.40
C ILE A 357 -14.26 -4.80 -6.78
N ARG A 358 -14.83 -3.70 -7.27
CA ARG A 358 -16.12 -3.15 -6.81
C ARG A 358 -17.28 -4.13 -7.02
N ASP A 359 -17.45 -4.59 -8.25
CA ASP A 359 -18.63 -5.34 -8.69
C ASP A 359 -18.66 -6.74 -8.07
N ASN A 360 -17.49 -7.36 -7.91
CA ASN A 360 -17.36 -8.66 -7.25
C ASN A 360 -17.19 -8.56 -5.74
N LYS A 361 -17.13 -7.33 -5.18
CA LYS A 361 -16.93 -7.07 -3.74
C LYS A 361 -15.69 -7.77 -3.17
N TRP A 362 -14.63 -7.87 -3.97
CA TRP A 362 -13.39 -8.46 -3.51
C TRP A 362 -12.78 -7.59 -2.42
N ASN A 363 -12.31 -8.24 -1.35
CA ASN A 363 -11.63 -7.54 -0.27
C ASN A 363 -10.17 -7.24 -0.61
N VAL A 364 -9.94 -6.61 -1.78
CA VAL A 364 -8.64 -6.19 -2.30
C VAL A 364 -8.54 -4.68 -2.15
N ARG A 365 -7.51 -4.16 -1.49
CA ARG A 365 -7.31 -2.70 -1.35
C ARG A 365 -6.51 -2.14 -2.54
N PRO A 366 -7.06 -1.23 -3.35
CA PRO A 366 -6.25 -0.50 -4.32
C PRO A 366 -5.44 0.59 -3.59
N ILE A 367 -4.12 0.58 -3.75
CA ILE A 367 -3.19 1.57 -3.22
C ILE A 367 -2.50 2.26 -4.39
N ILE A 368 -2.63 3.57 -4.53
CA ILE A 368 -1.93 4.34 -5.56
C ILE A 368 -0.43 4.35 -5.23
N GLU A 369 0.39 4.01 -6.22
CA GLU A 369 1.84 4.19 -6.18
C GLU A 369 2.25 5.18 -7.27
N PHE A 370 2.58 6.41 -6.85
CA PHE A 370 2.78 7.52 -7.76
C PHE A 370 4.22 7.59 -8.29
N GLU A 371 4.39 7.29 -9.59
CA GLU A 371 5.74 7.15 -10.19
C GLU A 371 5.92 7.80 -11.58
N TYR A 372 4.87 8.38 -12.16
CA TYR A 372 5.07 9.12 -13.40
C TYR A 372 5.71 10.48 -13.13
N ARG A 373 6.43 10.99 -14.13
CA ARG A 373 7.06 12.32 -14.05
C ARG A 373 5.97 13.37 -13.93
N VAL A 374 6.03 14.20 -12.88
CA VAL A 374 5.13 15.34 -12.72
C VAL A 374 5.21 16.22 -13.97
N PRO A 375 4.10 16.43 -14.70
CA PRO A 375 4.08 17.27 -15.90
C PRO A 375 4.48 18.72 -15.59
N GLU A 376 5.04 19.40 -16.59
CA GLU A 376 5.36 20.82 -16.47
C GLU A 376 4.12 21.63 -16.12
N GLY A 377 4.27 22.62 -15.24
CA GLY A 377 3.15 23.42 -14.74
C GLY A 377 2.25 22.74 -13.71
N SER A 378 2.54 21.49 -13.31
CA SER A 378 1.81 20.79 -12.25
C SER A 378 2.63 20.60 -10.97
N THR A 379 1.96 20.10 -9.93
CA THR A 379 2.60 19.70 -8.68
C THR A 379 2.29 18.24 -8.40
N ARG A 380 3.17 17.56 -7.65
CA ARG A 380 2.93 16.17 -7.25
C ARG A 380 1.59 15.99 -6.52
N ALA A 381 1.23 16.92 -5.64
CA ALA A 381 -0.06 16.90 -4.96
C ALA A 381 -1.26 17.02 -5.94
N ALA A 382 -1.16 17.90 -6.94
CA ALA A 382 -2.19 18.04 -7.96
C ALA A 382 -2.32 16.76 -8.82
N GLU A 383 -1.19 16.15 -9.17
CA GLU A 383 -1.18 14.90 -9.93
C GLU A 383 -1.70 13.70 -9.14
N ILE A 384 -1.40 13.59 -7.83
CA ILE A 384 -2.01 12.58 -6.96
C ILE A 384 -3.53 12.76 -6.88
N ARG A 385 -4.02 14.01 -6.80
CA ARG A 385 -5.47 14.28 -6.84
C ARG A 385 -6.10 13.82 -8.15
N LYS A 386 -5.43 14.01 -9.29
CA LYS A 386 -5.91 13.47 -10.58
C LYS A 386 -6.01 11.95 -10.57
N CYS A 387 -5.05 11.24 -9.97
CA CYS A 387 -5.15 9.79 -9.79
C CYS A 387 -6.38 9.41 -8.94
N LEU A 388 -6.65 10.16 -7.85
CA LEU A 388 -7.84 9.93 -7.03
C LEU A 388 -9.13 10.20 -7.79
N ASP A 389 -9.21 11.30 -8.53
CA ASP A 389 -10.37 11.65 -9.35
C ASP A 389 -10.65 10.56 -10.41
N TYR A 390 -9.59 10.02 -11.02
CA TYR A 390 -9.70 8.89 -11.94
C TYR A 390 -10.26 7.65 -11.24
N CYS A 391 -9.71 7.28 -10.07
CA CYS A 391 -10.20 6.15 -9.29
C CYS A 391 -11.66 6.33 -8.86
N GLN A 392 -12.03 7.53 -8.40
CA GLN A 392 -13.40 7.88 -8.06
C GLN A 392 -14.34 7.69 -9.26
N ALA A 393 -13.98 8.27 -10.42
CA ALA A 393 -14.78 8.15 -11.62
C ALA A 393 -14.91 6.70 -12.11
N ALA A 394 -13.86 5.87 -11.96
CA ALA A 394 -13.92 4.45 -12.27
C ALA A 394 -14.91 3.70 -11.36
N LEU A 395 -14.91 4.01 -10.07
CA LEU A 395 -15.72 3.33 -9.05
C LEU A 395 -17.18 3.84 -8.97
N GLN A 396 -17.48 5.01 -9.51
CA GLN A 396 -18.83 5.58 -9.57
C GLN A 396 -19.53 5.39 -10.93
N ALA A 397 -18.82 4.88 -11.94
CA ALA A 397 -19.34 4.65 -13.29
C ALA A 397 -20.35 3.51 -13.36
#